data_AF-A0A800JA54-F1
#
_entry.id   AF-A0A800JA54-F1
#
_cell.length_a   1.000
_cell.length_b   1.000
_cell.length_c   1.000
_cell.angle_alpha   90.00
_cell.angle_beta   90.00
_cell.angle_gamma   90.00
#
_symmetry.space_group_name_H-M   'P 1'
#
loop_
_entity.id
_entity.type
_entity.pdbx_description
1 polymer ?
#
loop_
_entity_poly.entity_id
_entity_poly.type
_entity_poly.pdbx_seq_one_letter_code
_entity_poly.pdbx_strand_id
1 'polypeptide(L)'
;MTALFHWYQQVRIGCISQTTEQKFVYESGLNIVELNYQERLFQLSRYVEALEGSLSILSGSNKISKKETAEQRQLLEKWPKIQQQLATPKAFELLIPESLTNAIARKLAEGKLDYTVIIKGMDIEGKQKGKVWLNTIANGVRNIINSEIAMDG
;
A
#
# COMPACT_ATOMS: atom_id res chain seq x y z
N MET A 1 0.46 -2.72 1.49
CA MET A 1 1.83 -2.39 1.91
C MET A 1 2.05 -0.89 1.96
N THR A 2 1.69 -0.14 0.92
CA THR A 2 1.77 1.33 0.90
C THR A 2 1.12 2.02 2.09
N ALA A 3 -0.12 1.66 2.44
CA ALA A 3 -0.78 2.20 3.63
C ALA A 3 -0.04 1.86 4.94
N LEU A 4 0.58 0.68 5.02
CA LEU A 4 1.37 0.27 6.19
C LEU A 4 2.70 1.03 6.25
N PHE A 5 3.33 1.31 5.11
CA PHE A 5 4.53 2.13 5.01
C PHE A 5 4.27 3.52 5.61
N HIS A 6 3.20 4.19 5.15
CA HIS A 6 2.82 5.51 5.66
C HIS A 6 2.37 5.47 7.13
N TRP A 7 1.75 4.39 7.57
CA TRP A 7 1.44 4.19 9.00
C TRP A 7 2.71 4.11 9.86
N TYR A 8 3.74 3.38 9.41
CA TYR A 8 5.01 3.33 10.12
C TYR A 8 5.69 4.71 10.15
N GLN A 9 5.80 5.36 8.99
CA GLN A 9 6.46 6.65 8.84
C GLN A 9 5.78 7.75 9.67
N GLN A 10 4.47 7.94 9.50
CA GLN A 10 3.78 9.10 10.06
C GLN A 10 3.17 8.83 11.44
N VAL A 11 2.72 7.60 11.73
CA VAL A 11 2.12 7.28 13.04
C VAL A 11 3.14 6.69 13.99
N ARG A 12 3.76 5.55 13.65
CA ARG A 12 4.64 4.87 14.61
C ARG A 12 5.89 5.69 14.92
N ILE A 13 6.56 6.18 13.90
CA ILE A 13 7.76 7.02 14.03
C ILE A 13 7.37 8.48 14.30
N GLY A 14 6.43 9.04 13.54
CA GLY A 14 6.08 10.45 13.64
C GLY A 14 5.31 10.85 14.90
N CYS A 15 4.50 9.96 15.48
CA CYS A 15 3.65 10.30 16.63
C CYS A 15 3.91 9.44 17.87
N ILE A 16 4.16 8.14 17.70
CA ILE A 16 4.15 7.20 18.82
C ILE A 16 5.51 7.08 19.50
N SER A 17 6.63 7.04 18.75
CA SER A 17 7.95 6.84 19.36
C SER A 17 8.28 7.98 20.32
N GLN A 18 8.39 7.65 21.61
CA GLN A 18 8.78 8.59 22.68
C GLN A 18 10.26 8.44 23.06
N THR A 19 10.90 7.32 22.69
CA THR A 19 12.31 7.04 22.99
C THR A 19 13.09 6.68 21.73
N THR A 20 14.41 6.82 21.80
CA THR A 20 15.33 6.45 20.72
C THR A 20 15.22 4.96 20.38
N GLU A 21 15.05 4.09 21.37
CA GLU A 21 14.90 2.65 21.18
C GLU A 21 13.60 2.32 20.43
N GLN A 22 12.49 2.95 20.81
CA GLN A 22 11.22 2.78 20.09
C GLN A 22 11.32 3.25 18.65
N LYS A 23 11.93 4.43 18.44
CA LYS A 23 12.15 4.99 17.11
C LYS A 23 12.99 4.04 16.24
N PHE A 24 14.10 3.53 16.78
CA PHE A 24 14.96 2.55 16.11
C PHE A 24 14.21 1.27 15.70
N VAL A 25 13.39 0.72 16.61
CA VAL A 25 12.59 -0.48 16.32
C VAL A 25 11.57 -0.19 15.21
N TYR A 26 10.92 0.98 15.23
CA TYR A 26 9.94 1.34 14.20
C TYR A 26 10.57 1.67 12.85
N GLU A 27 11.73 2.33 12.82
CA GLU A 27 12.51 2.54 11.60
C GLU A 27 12.97 1.21 10.99
N SER A 28 13.43 0.28 11.83
CA SER A 28 13.75 -1.09 11.38
C SER A 28 12.54 -1.80 10.79
N GLY A 29 11.37 -1.66 11.41
CA GLY A 29 10.11 -2.18 10.87
C GLY A 29 9.69 -1.52 9.55
N LEU A 30 9.90 -0.20 9.40
CA LEU A 30 9.65 0.52 8.15
C LEU A 30 10.53 -0.03 7.02
N ASN A 31 11.82 -0.29 7.28
CA ASN A 31 12.73 -0.90 6.31
C ASN A 31 12.23 -2.27 5.84
N ILE A 32 11.74 -3.12 6.77
CA ILE A 32 11.15 -4.42 6.42
C ILE A 32 9.90 -4.24 5.54
N VAL A 33 9.07 -3.24 5.82
CA VAL A 33 7.87 -2.94 5.01
C VAL A 33 8.28 -2.48 3.59
N GLU A 34 9.33 -1.70 3.46
CA GLU A 34 9.87 -1.24 2.17
C GLU A 34 10.47 -2.41 1.37
N LEU A 35 11.27 -3.28 1.99
CA LEU A 35 11.81 -4.49 1.33
C LEU A 35 10.68 -5.41 0.85
N ASN A 36 9.66 -5.64 1.68
CA ASN A 36 8.50 -6.44 1.28
C ASN A 36 7.69 -5.78 0.15
N TYR A 37 7.69 -4.44 0.06
CA TYR A 37 7.07 -3.75 -1.06
C TYR A 37 7.82 -4.01 -2.37
N GLN A 38 9.15 -3.88 -2.34
CA GLN A 38 10.01 -4.14 -3.49
C GLN A 38 9.92 -5.60 -3.97
N GLU A 39 9.95 -6.54 -3.02
CA GLU A 39 9.78 -7.97 -3.34
C GLU A 39 8.44 -8.25 -4.03
N ARG A 40 7.34 -7.64 -3.56
CA ARG A 40 6.03 -7.82 -4.21
C ARG A 40 6.00 -7.23 -5.62
N LEU A 41 6.59 -6.05 -5.82
CA LEU A 41 6.69 -5.46 -7.16
C LEU A 41 7.52 -6.35 -8.09
N PHE A 42 8.64 -6.88 -7.60
CA PHE A 42 9.49 -7.81 -8.35
C PHE A 42 8.74 -9.09 -8.76
N GLN A 43 8.00 -9.72 -7.83
CA GLN A 43 7.22 -10.91 -8.15
C GLN A 43 6.06 -10.61 -9.11
N LEU A 44 5.44 -9.43 -9.01
CA LEU A 44 4.43 -8.98 -9.98
C LEU A 44 5.05 -8.82 -11.37
N SER A 45 6.25 -8.24 -11.50
CA SER A 45 6.95 -8.15 -12.80
C SER A 45 7.17 -9.53 -13.40
N ARG A 46 7.66 -10.49 -12.61
CA ARG A 46 7.87 -11.87 -13.07
C ARG A 46 6.58 -12.55 -13.52
N TYR A 47 5.48 -12.31 -12.79
CA TYR A 47 4.17 -12.81 -13.18
C TYR A 47 3.75 -12.24 -14.54
N VAL A 48 3.88 -10.92 -14.73
CA VAL A 48 3.51 -10.28 -15.99
C VAL A 48 4.39 -10.76 -17.14
N GLU A 49 5.70 -10.86 -16.96
CA GLU A 49 6.63 -11.41 -17.98
C GLU A 49 6.23 -12.83 -18.40
N ALA A 50 5.77 -13.68 -17.47
CA ALA A 50 5.32 -15.02 -17.78
C ALA A 50 4.00 -15.06 -18.60
N LEU A 51 3.21 -13.98 -18.61
CA LEU A 51 1.98 -13.91 -19.40
C LEU A 51 2.25 -13.97 -20.90
N GLU A 52 3.37 -13.41 -21.37
CA GLU A 52 3.71 -13.43 -22.80
C GLU A 52 3.86 -14.87 -23.31
N GLY A 53 4.61 -15.70 -22.57
CA GLY A 53 4.75 -17.13 -22.85
C GLY A 53 3.41 -17.87 -22.75
N SER A 54 2.62 -17.59 -21.71
CA SER A 54 1.28 -18.17 -21.51
C SER A 54 0.34 -17.89 -22.69
N LEU A 55 0.27 -16.64 -23.14
CA LEU A 55 -0.57 -16.22 -24.27
C LEU A 55 -0.16 -16.89 -25.58
N SER A 56 1.14 -17.08 -25.82
CA SER A 56 1.62 -17.80 -27.01
C SER A 56 1.12 -19.25 -27.06
N ILE A 57 1.16 -19.96 -25.92
CA ILE A 57 0.73 -21.35 -25.80
C ILE A 57 -0.79 -21.47 -25.91
N LEU A 58 -1.52 -20.55 -25.28
CA LEU A 58 -2.98 -20.62 -25.14
C LEU A 58 -3.72 -20.10 -26.36
N SER A 59 -3.08 -19.28 -27.21
CA SER A 59 -3.67 -18.78 -28.46
C SER A 59 -4.10 -19.89 -29.45
N GLY A 60 -3.52 -21.09 -29.34
CA GLY A 60 -3.92 -22.28 -30.09
C GLY A 60 -4.95 -23.18 -29.41
N SER A 61 -5.46 -22.82 -28.23
CA SER A 61 -6.38 -23.65 -27.44
C SER A 61 -7.67 -22.92 -27.09
N ASN A 62 -8.83 -23.60 -27.18
CA ASN A 62 -10.13 -23.04 -26.75
C ASN A 62 -10.27 -22.94 -25.21
N LYS A 63 -9.17 -22.96 -24.45
CA LYS A 63 -9.18 -23.06 -22.98
C LYS A 63 -9.31 -21.70 -22.27
N ILE A 64 -9.07 -20.58 -22.95
CA ILE A 64 -9.17 -19.24 -22.38
C ILE A 64 -10.17 -18.40 -23.18
N SER A 65 -10.90 -17.54 -22.46
CA SER A 65 -11.85 -16.63 -23.08
C SER A 65 -11.15 -15.51 -23.86
N LYS A 66 -11.79 -15.01 -24.93
CA LYS A 66 -11.28 -13.86 -25.69
C LYS A 66 -11.11 -12.61 -24.81
N LYS A 67 -11.98 -12.44 -23.83
CA LYS A 67 -11.95 -11.33 -22.86
C LYS A 67 -10.69 -11.40 -21.99
N GLU A 68 -10.45 -12.55 -21.35
CA GLU A 68 -9.28 -12.76 -20.49
C GLU A 68 -7.96 -12.64 -21.28
N THR A 69 -7.94 -13.11 -22.53
CA THR A 69 -6.79 -12.89 -23.44
C THR A 69 -6.53 -11.40 -23.69
N ALA A 70 -7.58 -10.61 -23.91
CA ALA A 70 -7.47 -9.18 -24.15
C ALA A 70 -6.97 -8.43 -22.90
N GLU A 71 -7.50 -8.77 -21.72
CA GLU A 71 -7.07 -8.19 -20.45
C GLU A 71 -5.59 -8.47 -20.15
N GLN A 72 -5.12 -9.71 -20.37
CA GLN A 72 -3.71 -10.07 -20.17
C GLN A 72 -2.78 -9.33 -21.14
N ARG A 73 -3.19 -9.15 -22.41
CA ARG A 73 -2.43 -8.36 -23.39
C ARG A 73 -2.36 -6.89 -23.00
N GLN A 74 -3.47 -6.31 -22.54
CA GLN A 74 -3.51 -4.93 -22.07
C GLN A 74 -2.61 -4.75 -20.84
N LEU A 75 -2.66 -5.69 -19.89
CA LEU A 75 -1.75 -5.67 -18.73
C LEU A 75 -0.28 -5.70 -19.16
N LEU A 76 0.11 -6.61 -20.07
CA LEU A 76 1.47 -6.68 -20.62
C LEU A 76 1.90 -5.35 -21.25
N GLU A 77 1.06 -4.77 -22.11
CA GLU A 77 1.36 -3.51 -22.81
C GLU A 77 1.52 -2.33 -21.84
N LYS A 78 0.65 -2.24 -20.83
CA LYS A 78 0.67 -1.13 -19.86
C LYS A 78 1.62 -1.35 -18.69
N TRP A 79 2.17 -2.55 -18.52
CA TRP A 79 3.00 -2.91 -17.37
C TRP A 79 4.16 -1.96 -17.10
N PRO A 80 4.97 -1.52 -18.09
CA PRO A 80 6.08 -0.61 -17.83
C PRO A 80 5.64 0.69 -17.13
N LYS A 81 4.48 1.23 -17.51
CA LYS A 81 3.90 2.43 -16.91
C LYS A 81 3.35 2.15 -15.51
N ILE A 82 2.63 1.04 -15.34
CA ILE A 82 2.12 0.59 -14.03
C ILE A 82 3.30 0.41 -13.05
N GLN A 83 4.35 -0.28 -13.46
CA GLN A 83 5.54 -0.55 -12.66
C GLN A 83 6.23 0.76 -12.25
N GLN A 84 6.36 1.73 -13.16
CA GLN A 84 6.93 3.04 -12.86
C GLN A 84 6.12 3.78 -11.79
N GLN A 85 4.79 3.80 -11.92
CA GLN A 85 3.89 4.44 -10.94
C GLN A 85 3.91 3.72 -9.58
N LEU A 86 4.18 2.41 -9.57
CA LEU A 86 4.32 1.60 -8.37
C LEU A 86 5.76 1.53 -7.83
N ALA A 87 6.75 2.23 -8.40
CA ALA A 87 8.16 2.03 -8.07
C ALA A 87 8.50 2.25 -6.58
N THR A 88 7.78 3.15 -5.91
CA THR A 88 8.01 3.47 -4.50
C THR A 88 6.70 3.72 -3.74
N PRO A 89 6.56 3.24 -2.49
CA PRO A 89 5.39 3.56 -1.67
C PRO A 89 5.30 5.06 -1.33
N LYS A 90 6.42 5.81 -1.42
CA LYS A 90 6.47 7.26 -1.20
C LYS A 90 5.66 8.04 -2.23
N ALA A 91 5.44 7.50 -3.43
CA ALA A 91 4.64 8.14 -4.47
C ALA A 91 3.16 8.32 -4.08
N PHE A 92 2.70 7.63 -3.04
CA PHE A 92 1.32 7.70 -2.52
C PHE A 92 1.25 8.44 -1.19
N GLU A 93 2.21 9.32 -0.92
CA GLU A 93 2.20 10.10 0.31
C GLU A 93 0.93 10.93 0.40
N LEU A 94 0.23 10.72 1.52
CA LEU A 94 -0.86 11.53 1.96
C LEU A 94 -0.58 11.86 3.42
N LEU A 95 -0.55 13.14 3.76
CA LEU A 95 -0.27 13.57 5.13
C LEU A 95 -1.35 13.04 6.08
N ILE A 96 -0.89 12.62 7.26
CA ILE A 96 -1.73 12.21 8.36
C ILE A 96 -2.69 13.35 8.74
N PRO A 97 -4.00 13.10 8.87
CA PRO A 97 -4.93 14.14 9.28
C PRO A 97 -4.62 14.62 10.70
N GLU A 98 -4.64 15.94 10.91
CA GLU A 98 -4.38 16.55 12.23
C GLU A 98 -5.28 15.97 13.32
N SER A 99 -6.55 15.70 13.00
CA SER A 99 -7.51 15.06 13.91
C SER A 99 -7.02 13.69 14.42
N LEU A 100 -6.32 12.92 13.58
CA LEU A 100 -5.74 11.63 13.99
C LEU A 100 -4.52 11.84 14.89
N THR A 101 -3.64 12.77 14.52
CA THR A 101 -2.47 13.14 15.33
C THR A 101 -2.89 13.62 16.71
N ASN A 102 -3.91 14.48 16.79
CA ASN A 102 -4.45 15.00 18.03
C ASN A 102 -5.10 13.89 18.89
N ALA A 103 -5.81 12.94 18.26
CA ALA A 103 -6.36 11.78 18.97
C ALA A 103 -5.25 10.90 19.59
N ILE A 104 -4.15 10.68 18.87
CA ILE A 104 -2.98 9.95 19.34
C ILE A 104 -2.30 10.71 20.49
N ALA A 105 -2.08 12.02 20.34
CA ALA A 105 -1.44 12.87 21.34
C ALA A 105 -2.23 12.89 22.66
N ARG A 106 -3.57 12.98 22.59
CA ARG A 106 -4.43 12.87 23.79
C ARG A 106 -4.23 11.57 24.54
N LYS A 107 -4.11 10.45 23.82
CA LYS A 107 -3.84 9.13 24.43
C LYS A 107 -2.43 8.99 24.97
N LEU A 108 -1.43 9.60 24.33
CA LEU A 108 -0.07 9.64 24.87
C LEU A 108 0.00 10.45 26.18
N ALA A 109 -0.79 11.51 26.30
CA ALA A 109 -0.86 12.32 27.52
C ALA A 109 -1.48 11.57 28.72
N GLU A 110 -2.24 10.50 28.49
CA GLU A 110 -2.82 9.65 29.56
C GLU A 110 -1.76 8.75 30.24
N GLY A 111 -0.53 8.69 29.71
CA GLY A 111 0.62 8.00 30.32
C GLY A 111 1.37 7.09 29.37
N LYS A 112 2.28 6.27 29.91
CA LYS A 112 3.06 5.27 29.14
C LYS A 112 2.16 4.09 28.75
N LEU A 113 1.31 4.31 27.75
CA LEU A 113 0.49 3.28 27.15
C LEU A 113 1.27 2.57 26.04
N ASP A 114 1.12 1.24 25.96
CA ASP A 114 1.59 0.49 24.80
C ASP A 114 0.92 1.02 23.52
N TYR A 115 1.65 1.01 22.40
CA TYR A 115 1.14 1.44 21.09
C TYR A 115 -0.25 0.87 20.77
N THR A 116 -0.47 -0.41 21.05
CA THR A 116 -1.72 -1.09 20.74
C THR A 116 -2.86 -0.58 21.62
N VAL A 117 -2.56 -0.21 22.87
CA VAL A 117 -3.50 0.42 23.80
C VAL A 117 -3.87 1.82 23.33
N ILE A 118 -2.88 2.60 22.87
CA ILE A 118 -3.11 3.95 22.30
C ILE A 118 -4.08 3.86 21.12
N ILE A 119 -3.77 3.02 20.13
CA ILE A 119 -4.58 2.91 18.90
C ILE A 119 -5.98 2.38 19.19
N LYS A 120 -6.12 1.37 20.06
CA LYS A 120 -7.43 0.84 20.46
C LYS A 120 -8.23 1.81 21.31
N GLY A 121 -7.55 2.66 22.09
CA GLY A 121 -8.16 3.63 22.99
C GLY A 121 -8.66 4.89 22.31
N MET A 122 -8.28 5.18 21.06
CA MET A 122 -8.75 6.37 20.34
C MET A 122 -10.28 6.44 20.27
N ASP A 123 -10.79 7.66 20.25
CA ASP A 123 -12.21 7.93 20.04
C ASP A 123 -12.68 7.53 18.63
N ILE A 124 -14.00 7.57 18.44
CA ILE A 124 -14.64 7.17 17.18
C ILE A 124 -14.16 8.05 16.03
N GLU A 125 -14.01 9.35 16.26
CA GLU A 125 -13.55 10.30 15.25
C GLU A 125 -12.12 9.98 14.77
N GLY A 126 -11.17 9.85 15.68
CA GLY A 126 -9.78 9.52 15.37
C GLY A 126 -9.68 8.20 14.61
N LYS A 127 -10.38 7.15 15.06
CA LYS A 127 -10.44 5.87 14.36
C LYS A 127 -11.00 6.00 12.95
N GLN A 128 -12.09 6.76 12.77
CA GLN A 128 -12.70 6.95 11.47
C GLN A 128 -11.78 7.74 10.53
N LYS A 129 -11.11 8.79 11.02
CA LYS A 129 -10.15 9.57 10.23
C LYS A 129 -8.94 8.74 9.81
N GLY A 130 -8.41 7.91 10.71
CA GLY A 130 -7.36 6.95 10.37
C GLY A 130 -7.79 5.94 9.33
N LYS A 131 -9.01 5.39 9.44
CA LYS A 131 -9.56 4.46 8.44
C LYS A 131 -9.72 5.12 7.07
N VAL A 132 -10.27 6.32 7.01
CA VAL A 132 -10.42 7.09 5.75
C VAL A 132 -9.05 7.35 5.13
N TRP A 133 -8.11 7.86 5.91
CA TRP A 133 -6.76 8.16 5.44
C TRP A 133 -6.06 6.94 4.83
N LEU A 134 -6.03 5.82 5.56
CA LEU A 134 -5.42 4.57 5.08
C LEU A 134 -6.13 4.00 3.84
N ASN A 135 -7.46 4.10 3.78
CA ASN A 135 -8.23 3.67 2.62
C ASN A 135 -7.94 4.54 1.39
N THR A 136 -7.75 5.85 1.55
CA THR A 136 -7.39 6.75 0.45
C THR A 136 -6.06 6.35 -0.16
N ILE A 137 -5.03 6.07 0.67
CA ILE A 137 -3.73 5.59 0.20
C ILE A 137 -3.88 4.25 -0.53
N ALA A 138 -4.63 3.30 0.05
CA ALA A 138 -4.85 1.99 -0.55
C ALA A 138 -5.61 2.09 -1.89
N ASN A 139 -6.58 2.99 -1.99
CA ASN A 139 -7.33 3.24 -3.22
C ASN A 139 -6.46 3.91 -4.28
N GLY A 140 -5.56 4.81 -3.92
CA GLY A 140 -4.58 5.39 -4.85
C GLY A 140 -3.77 4.31 -5.58
N VAL A 141 -3.32 3.28 -4.86
CA VAL A 141 -2.62 2.13 -5.46
C VAL A 141 -3.53 1.32 -6.38
N ARG A 142 -4.77 1.02 -5.96
CA ARG A 142 -5.73 0.28 -6.81
C ARG A 142 -6.07 1.03 -8.09
N ASN A 143 -6.16 2.36 -7.99
CA ASN A 143 -6.56 3.19 -9.11
C ASN A 143 -5.53 3.19 -10.23
N ILE A 144 -4.23 2.99 -9.97
CA ILE A 144 -3.23 2.81 -11.02
C ILE A 144 -3.54 1.61 -11.90
N ILE A 145 -3.85 0.47 -11.27
CA ILE A 145 -4.16 -0.76 -12.01
C ILE A 145 -5.45 -0.54 -12.79
N ASN A 146 -6.47 0.04 -12.16
CA ASN A 146 -7.77 0.25 -12.79
C ASN A 146 -7.75 1.32 -13.89
N SER A 147 -6.92 2.36 -13.79
CA SER A 147 -6.86 3.44 -14.79
C SER A 147 -6.14 3.01 -16.06
N GLU A 148 -5.16 2.12 -15.95
CA GLU A 148 -4.40 1.63 -17.09
C GLU A 148 -5.06 0.41 -17.76
N ILE A 149 -5.80 -0.39 -16.99
CA ILE A 149 -6.50 -1.61 -17.46
C ILE A 149 -8.00 -1.35 -17.68
N ALA A 150 -8.47 -0.10 -17.54
CA ALA A 150 -9.88 0.25 -17.65
C ALA A 150 -10.54 -0.49 -18.84
N MET A 151 -11.41 -1.43 -18.47
CA MET A 151 -12.22 -2.24 -19.35
C MET A 151 -13.21 -1.30 -20.03
N ASP A 152 -13.08 -1.09 -21.33
CA ASP A 152 -14.22 -0.63 -22.13
C ASP A 152 -15.32 -1.68 -21.92
N GLY A 153 -16.40 -1.25 -21.25
CA GLY A 153 -17.61 -2.05 -21.06
C GLY A 153 -18.37 -2.23 -22.36
#